data_AF-A0A4W5LFV8-F1
#
_entry.id   AF-A0A4W5LFV8-F1
#
_cell.length_a   1.000
_cell.length_b   1.000
_cell.length_c   1.000
_cell.angle_alpha   90.00
_cell.angle_beta   90.00
_cell.angle_gamma   90.00
#
_symmetry.space_group_name_H-M   'P 1'
#
loop_
_entity.id
_entity.type
_entity.pdbx_description
1 polymer ?
#
loop_
_entity_poly.entity_id
_entity_poly.type
_entity_poly.pdbx_seq_one_letter_code
_entity_poly.pdbx_strand_id
1 'polypeptide(L)' 'MPQQDIVKIAIQMPGAYPQLIQLDQKKPLSAVIKEVCDGWNLPGPDNYALQNADGVQTYITESVS' A
#
# COMPACT_ATOMS: atom_id res chain seq x y z
N MET A 1 -14.80 10.25 18.39
CA MET A 1 -15.34 9.57 17.18
C MET A 1 -14.55 8.29 17.02
N PRO A 2 -15.15 7.11 16.78
CA PRO A 2 -14.36 5.91 16.53
C PRO A 2 -13.52 6.17 15.28
N GLN A 3 -12.20 6.15 15.44
CA GLN A 3 -11.27 6.38 14.35
C GLN A 3 -11.45 5.21 13.39
N GLN A 4 -11.85 5.51 12.16
CA GLN A 4 -12.06 4.47 11.17
C GLN A 4 -10.66 4.04 10.71
N ASP A 5 -10.21 2.87 11.18
CA ASP A 5 -8.88 2.34 10.89
C ASP A 5 -8.71 1.96 9.40
N ILE A 6 -9.74 2.11 8.58
CA ILE A 6 -9.74 1.75 7.15
C ILE A 6 -9.70 3.01 6.30
N VAL A 7 -8.67 3.13 5.45
CA VAL A 7 -8.47 4.22 4.49
C VAL A 7 -8.57 3.68 3.07
N LYS A 8 -9.25 4.39 2.17
CA LYS A 8 -9.34 4.01 0.74
C LYS A 8 -8.25 4.72 -0.05
N ILE A 9 -7.42 3.97 -0.76
CA ILE A 9 -6.31 4.52 -1.57
C ILE A 9 -6.27 3.88 -2.96
N ALA A 10 -5.61 4.59 -3.89
CA ALA A 10 -5.25 4.06 -5.20
C ALA A 10 -3.72 3.85 -5.25
N ILE A 11 -3.28 2.65 -5.58
CA ILE A 11 -1.86 2.33 -5.76
C ILE A 11 -1.56 2.26 -7.25
N GLN A 12 -0.54 3.00 -7.67
CA GLN A 12 -0.15 3.13 -9.08
C GLN A 12 1.12 2.32 -9.36
N MET A 13 1.22 1.81 -10.58
CA MET A 13 2.42 1.17 -11.11
C MET A 13 2.57 1.55 -12.59
N PRO A 14 3.79 1.87 -13.06
CA PRO A 14 4.03 2.10 -14.48
C PRO A 14 3.62 0.90 -15.33
N GLY A 15 2.78 1.13 -16.33
CA GLY A 15 2.33 0.09 -17.26
C GLY A 15 1.18 -0.79 -16.75
N ALA A 16 0.61 -0.52 -15.57
CA ALA A 16 -0.56 -1.22 -15.06
C ALA A 16 -1.70 -0.25 -14.68
N TYR A 17 -2.94 -0.75 -14.69
CA TYR A 17 -4.06 0.01 -14.14
C TYR A 17 -3.91 0.13 -12.61
N PRO A 18 -4.20 1.32 -12.03
CA PRO A 18 -4.14 1.50 -10.59
C PRO A 18 -5.08 0.54 -9.84
N GLN A 19 -4.61 -0.02 -8.73
CA GLN A 19 -5.45 -0.83 -7.84
C GLN A 19 -6.08 0.05 -6.77
N LEU A 20 -7.40 -0.05 -6.61
CA LEU A 20 -8.14 0.59 -5.51
C LEU A 20 -8.22 -0.38 -4.33
N ILE A 21 -7.62 -0.02 -3.19
CA ILE A 21 -7.59 -0.88 -2.01
C ILE A 21 -8.17 -0.18 -0.78
N GLN A 22 -8.66 -1.00 0.16
CA GLN A 22 -9.02 -0.60 1.51
C GLN A 22 -7.85 -0.93 2.44
N LEU A 23 -7.03 0.08 2.74
CA LEU A 23 -5.92 -0.02 3.66
C LEU A 23 -6.46 -0.06 5.09
N ASP A 24 -6.47 -1.24 5.70
CA ASP A 24 -6.72 -1.40 7.13
C ASP A 24 -5.42 -1.14 7.92
N GLN A 25 -5.39 -0.05 8.68
CA GLN A 25 -4.24 0.36 9.49
C GLN A 25 -3.91 -0.61 10.63
N LYS A 26 -4.76 -1.60 10.90
CA LYS A 26 -4.47 -2.70 11.83
C LYS A 26 -3.70 -3.85 11.17
N LYS A 27 -3.68 -3.92 9.84
CA LYS A 27 -2.88 -4.91 9.10
C LYS A 27 -1.44 -4.40 8.96
N PRO A 28 -0.45 -5.31 9.03
CA PRO A 28 0.92 -4.93 8.75
C PRO A 28 1.08 -4.52 7.27
N LEU A 29 1.98 -3.57 7.00
CA LEU A 29 2.24 -3.08 5.63
C LEU A 29 2.68 -4.22 4.69
N SER A 30 3.40 -5.21 5.20
CA SER A 30 3.82 -6.37 4.41
C SER A 30 2.64 -7.18 3.86
N ALA A 31 1.55 -7.31 4.62
CA ALA A 31 0.35 -7.98 4.15
C ALA A 31 -0.33 -7.18 3.02
N VAL A 32 -0.36 -5.85 3.14
CA VAL A 32 -0.90 -4.96 2.11
C VAL A 32 -0.06 -5.03 0.83
N ILE A 33 1.26 -4.96 0.95
CA ILE A 33 2.18 -5.07 -0.20
C ILE A 33 2.00 -6.42 -0.90
N LYS A 34 1.84 -7.51 -0.14
CA LYS A 34 1.56 -8.82 -0.70
C LYS A 34 0.24 -8.83 -1.50
N GLU A 35 -0.85 -8.32 -0.93
CA GLU A 35 -2.16 -8.25 -1.61
C GLU A 35 -2.06 -7.48 -2.94
N VAL A 36 -1.33 -6.36 -2.95
CA VAL A 36 -1.10 -5.54 -4.16
C VAL A 36 -0.25 -6.28 -5.20
N CYS A 37 0.82 -6.93 -4.76
CA CYS A 37 1.67 -7.75 -5.62
C CYS A 37 0.90 -8.92 -6.23
N ASP A 38 0.05 -9.60 -5.46
CA ASP A 38 -0.81 -10.68 -5.94
C ASP A 38 -1.76 -10.15 -7.03
N GLY A 39 -2.34 -8.95 -6.86
CA GLY A 39 -3.23 -8.33 -7.85
C GLY A 39 -2.58 -7.98 -9.19
N TRP A 40 -1.28 -7.66 -9.20
CA TRP A 40 -0.49 -7.43 -10.42
C TRP A 40 0.36 -8.63 -10.84
N ASN A 41 0.23 -9.76 -10.14
CA ASN A 41 1.01 -10.99 -10.37
C ASN A 41 2.54 -10.75 -10.32
N LEU A 42 2.99 -9.92 -9.36
CA LEU A 42 4.40 -9.64 -9.14
C LEU A 42 5.05 -10.68 -8.22
N PRO A 43 6.21 -11.26 -8.60
CA PRO A 43 6.96 -12.14 -7.72
C PRO A 43 7.74 -11.35 -6.66
N GLY A 44 7.95 -11.95 -5.48
CA GLY A 44 8.82 -11.42 -4.44
C GLY A 44 8.29 -10.13 -3.79
N PRO A 45 7.15 -10.18 -3.06
CA PRO A 45 6.52 -9.00 -2.44
C PRO A 45 7.46 -8.24 -1.49
N ASP A 46 8.43 -8.93 -0.88
CA ASP A 46 9.43 -8.33 0.03
C ASP A 46 10.40 -7.36 -0.67
N ASN A 47 10.44 -7.35 -2.01
CA ASN A 47 11.26 -6.43 -2.80
C ASN A 47 10.57 -5.09 -3.09
N TYR A 48 9.33 -4.89 -2.63
CA TYR A 48 8.52 -3.71 -2.93
C TYR A 48 8.23 -2.91 -1.66
N ALA A 49 8.01 -1.62 -1.85
CA ALA A 49 7.58 -0.68 -0.82
C ALA A 49 6.54 0.28 -1.39
N LEU A 50 5.71 0.86 -0.52
CA LEU A 50 4.75 1.89 -0.90
C LEU A 50 5.39 3.27 -0.78
N GLN A 51 5.07 4.16 -1.71
CA GLN A 51 5.57 5.53 -1.76
C GLN A 51 4.42 6.46 -2.14
N ASN A 52 4.44 7.68 -1.61
CA ASN A 52 3.50 8.71 -2.05
C ASN A 52 3.79 9.09 -3.51
N ALA A 53 2.78 8.93 -4.37
CA ALA A 53 2.88 9.30 -5.79
C ALA A 53 2.82 10.82 -5.99
N ASP A 54 2.10 11.52 -5.10
CA ASP A 54 1.90 12.96 -5.14
C ASP A 54 2.87 13.69 -4.20
N GLY A 55 3.43 14.81 -4.67
CA GLY A 55 4.29 15.67 -3.86
C GLY A 55 5.69 15.08 -3.61
N VAL A 56 6.13 15.10 -2.35
CA VAL A 56 7.44 14.53 -1.98
C VAL A 56 7.31 13.02 -1.93
N GLN A 57 8.10 12.34 -2.76
CA GLN A 57 8.12 10.89 -2.91
C GLN A 57 8.71 10.19 -1.66
N THR A 58 7.98 10.22 -0.55
CA THR A 58 8.35 9.60 0.72
C THR A 58 7.84 8.15 0.80
N TYR A 59 8.68 7.26 1.33
CA TYR A 59 8.29 5.89 1.62
C TYR A 59 7.31 5.84 2.80
N ILE A 60 6.31 4.97 2.68
CA ILE A 60 5.34 4.70 3.73
C ILE A 60 5.89 3.60 4.62
N THR A 61 5.99 3.87 5.92
CA THR A 61 6.46 2.93 6.93
C THR A 61 5.47 2.83 8.09
N GLU A 62 5.50 1.73 8.82
CA GLU A 62 4.82 1.64 10.11
C GLU A 62 5.49 2.61 11.09
N SER A 63 4.70 3.34 11.87
CA SER A 63 5.23 4.21 12.93
C SER A 63 5.48 3.36 14.17
N VAL A 64 6.72 3.34 14.65
CA VAL A 64 7.02 2.80 15.99
C VAL A 64 6.52 3.84 16.99
N SER A 65 5.44 3.52 17.69
CA SER A 65 4.93 4.35 18.80
C SER A 65 5.79 4.19 20.04
#